data_AF-A0A139CPA1-F1
#
_entry.id   AF-A0A139CPA1-F1
#
_cell.length_a   1.000
_cell.length_b   1.000
_cell.length_c   1.000
_cell.angle_alpha   90.00
_cell.angle_beta   90.00
_cell.angle_gamma   90.00
#
_symmetry.space_group_name_H-M   'P 1'
#
loop_
_entity.id
_entity.type
_entity.pdbx_description
1 polymer ?
#
loop_
_entity_poly.entity_id
_entity_poly.type
_entity_poly.pdbx_seq_one_letter_code
_entity_poly.pdbx_strand_id
1 'polypeptide(L)'
;MKRQWTVFLVLASAFLGMGLAAAQVSDLQLDIINETNETDNVTIENITEQEILISQEDGGDVRWLLPGPRELDPEIFGTPDEPLGFEEGIGVPVEDRNVNEDGTAFTNTSVNTAFSNEYEQVNGTFETRMVDITKVDDPNSNDTAEAELIFTDPTGENEYRVVLTDIIPVGPTHPFMGGVMIDSYLHGKSSIGDRMVPTAYAYGALWGVGELYINDELVSDNRVVHIMATEQLRTTDEEFRLLFDDELPHEGIHTHIVLPDLVVTPDGPMQEPVPTGYMLPDGTEQPFMHVLFEDTEIQGLDVLE
;
A
#
# COMPACT_ATOMS: atom_id res chain seq x y z
N MET A 1 -11.22 -3.75 -26.00
CA MET A 1 -12.47 -4.43 -25.61
C MET A 1 -12.38 -4.62 -24.09
N LYS A 2 -13.01 -3.75 -23.29
CA LYS A 2 -12.91 -3.82 -21.82
C LYS A 2 -13.59 -5.12 -21.35
N ARG A 3 -12.86 -6.00 -20.65
CA ARG A 3 -13.43 -7.20 -20.03
C ARG A 3 -14.00 -6.77 -18.68
N GLN A 4 -15.32 -6.66 -18.58
CA GLN A 4 -15.99 -6.47 -17.28
C GLN A 4 -16.00 -7.79 -16.52
N TRP A 5 -15.40 -7.79 -15.34
CA TRP A 5 -15.51 -8.88 -14.37
C TRP A 5 -16.70 -8.60 -13.45
N THR A 6 -17.75 -9.42 -13.53
CA THR A 6 -18.87 -9.38 -12.59
C THR A 6 -18.68 -10.49 -11.57
N VAL A 7 -18.19 -10.16 -10.38
CA VAL A 7 -18.12 -11.11 -9.25
C VAL A 7 -19.46 -11.09 -8.52
N PHE A 8 -20.15 -12.24 -8.49
CA PHE A 8 -21.35 -12.45 -7.70
C PHE A 8 -20.96 -12.98 -6.32
N LEU A 9 -21.12 -12.17 -5.26
CA LEU A 9 -21.02 -12.66 -3.89
C LEU A 9 -22.37 -13.23 -3.46
N VAL A 10 -22.44 -14.55 -3.24
CA VAL A 10 -23.62 -15.24 -2.69
C VAL A 10 -23.46 -15.32 -1.17
N LEU A 11 -24.22 -14.49 -0.44
CA LEU A 11 -24.35 -14.55 1.02
C LEU A 11 -25.20 -15.76 1.43
N ALA A 12 -24.57 -16.76 2.06
CA ALA A 12 -25.28 -17.83 2.76
C ALA A 12 -25.49 -17.44 4.23
N SER A 13 -26.75 -17.31 4.63
CA SER A 13 -27.19 -17.01 5.98
C SER A 13 -27.17 -18.25 6.89
N ALA A 14 -26.82 -18.07 8.17
CA ALA A 14 -27.27 -18.93 9.27
C ALA A 14 -27.43 -18.14 10.58
N PHE A 15 -28.68 -18.10 11.08
CA PHE A 15 -29.14 -17.67 12.42
C PHE A 15 -28.62 -18.64 13.52
N LEU A 16 -28.46 -18.32 14.81
CA LEU A 16 -29.33 -17.82 15.90
C LEU A 16 -28.39 -17.64 17.13
N GLY A 17 -28.53 -16.80 18.16
CA GLY A 17 -29.52 -15.82 18.62
C GLY A 17 -29.30 -15.60 20.14
N MET A 18 -29.58 -14.41 20.68
CA MET A 18 -30.12 -14.17 22.04
C MET A 18 -30.21 -12.66 22.35
N GLY A 19 -31.35 -12.25 22.91
CA GLY A 19 -31.44 -11.09 23.82
C GLY A 19 -32.02 -9.79 23.26
N LEU A 20 -33.35 -9.65 23.22
CA LEU A 20 -34.01 -8.34 23.15
C LEU A 20 -33.81 -7.57 24.47
N ALA A 21 -33.26 -6.36 24.38
CA ALA A 21 -33.55 -5.28 25.31
C ALA A 21 -33.81 -4.01 24.49
N ALA A 22 -35.04 -3.50 24.54
CA ALA A 22 -35.40 -2.24 23.92
C ALA A 22 -34.92 -1.09 24.82
N ALA A 23 -34.03 -0.25 24.30
CA ALA A 23 -33.70 1.05 24.90
C ALA A 23 -34.35 2.15 24.05
N GLN A 24 -35.14 3.00 24.69
CA GLN A 24 -35.77 4.17 24.09
C GLN A 24 -34.71 5.20 23.72
N VAL A 25 -34.69 5.64 22.46
CA VAL A 25 -33.95 6.83 22.04
C VAL A 25 -34.84 8.04 22.29
N SER A 26 -34.43 8.89 23.24
CA SER A 26 -34.98 10.23 23.41
C SER A 26 -34.37 11.17 22.38
N ASP A 27 -35.22 11.98 21.74
CA ASP A 27 -34.84 13.02 20.78
C ASP A 27 -33.76 13.95 21.35
N LEU A 28 -32.53 13.84 20.81
CA LEU A 28 -31.51 14.85 20.97
C LEU A 28 -31.76 15.93 19.91
N GLN A 29 -32.40 17.00 20.35
CA GLN A 29 -32.64 18.21 19.59
C GLN A 29 -31.29 18.96 19.47
N LEU A 30 -30.71 18.98 18.27
CA LEU A 30 -29.54 19.79 17.95
C LEU A 30 -29.97 21.27 17.87
N ASP A 31 -29.52 22.06 18.84
CA ASP A 31 -29.66 23.52 18.83
C ASP A 31 -28.77 24.11 17.73
N ILE A 32 -29.39 24.51 16.62
CA ILE A 32 -28.75 25.29 15.57
C ILE A 32 -28.57 26.72 16.10
N ILE A 33 -27.29 27.12 16.25
CA ILE A 33 -26.89 28.49 16.56
C ILE A 33 -27.33 29.40 15.42
N ASN A 34 -28.17 30.38 15.76
CA ASN A 34 -28.72 31.37 14.84
C ASN A 34 -27.87 32.65 14.95
N GLU A 35 -26.78 32.75 14.20
CA GLU A 35 -26.02 34.00 14.04
C GLU A 35 -25.97 34.44 12.57
N THR A 36 -26.70 35.52 12.32
CA THR A 36 -26.49 36.59 11.33
C THR A 36 -26.16 36.24 9.86
N ASN A 37 -27.12 36.57 9.00
CA ASN A 37 -27.06 36.80 7.56
C ASN A 37 -25.71 37.35 7.02
N GLU A 38 -24.85 36.47 6.54
CA GLU A 38 -24.15 36.62 5.27
C GLU A 38 -24.33 35.30 4.51
N THR A 39 -24.99 35.36 3.35
CA THR A 39 -25.03 34.24 2.41
C THR A 39 -23.67 34.16 1.73
N ASP A 40 -22.68 33.64 2.44
CA ASP A 40 -21.57 32.99 1.76
C ASP A 40 -22.14 31.72 1.14
N ASN A 41 -22.25 31.73 -0.19
CA ASN A 41 -22.37 30.50 -0.94
C ASN A 41 -21.14 29.66 -0.59
N VAL A 42 -21.28 28.77 0.39
CA VAL A 42 -20.37 27.64 0.52
C VAL A 42 -20.59 26.80 -0.73
N THR A 43 -19.81 27.08 -1.76
CA THR A 43 -19.51 26.09 -2.78
C THR A 43 -18.94 24.90 -2.04
N ILE A 44 -19.72 23.82 -1.95
CA ILE A 44 -19.13 22.49 -1.81
C ILE A 44 -18.22 22.40 -3.02
N GLU A 45 -16.91 22.49 -2.83
CA GLU A 45 -15.97 22.20 -3.90
C GLU A 45 -16.38 20.84 -4.45
N ASN A 46 -16.66 20.79 -5.76
CA ASN A 46 -16.86 19.54 -6.44
C ASN A 46 -15.68 18.65 -6.04
N ILE A 47 -15.93 17.39 -5.66
CA ILE A 47 -14.87 16.39 -5.57
C ILE A 47 -14.19 16.43 -6.94
N THR A 48 -13.02 17.05 -6.99
CA THR A 48 -12.39 17.42 -8.24
C THR A 48 -11.54 16.24 -8.65
N GLU A 49 -11.66 15.84 -9.90
CA GLU A 49 -10.72 14.91 -10.54
C GLU A 49 -9.29 15.40 -10.24
N GLN A 50 -8.50 14.53 -9.64
CA GLN A 50 -7.08 14.78 -9.39
C GLN A 50 -6.28 13.94 -10.38
N GLU A 51 -5.21 14.53 -10.90
CA GLU A 51 -4.31 13.87 -11.83
C GLU A 51 -2.88 14.20 -11.42
N ILE A 52 -2.04 13.16 -11.35
CA ILE A 52 -0.60 13.30 -11.15
C ILE A 52 0.16 12.43 -12.15
N LEU A 53 1.39 12.86 -12.43
CA LEU A 53 2.41 12.07 -13.12
C LEU A 53 3.58 11.94 -12.17
N ILE A 54 4.03 10.71 -11.97
CA ILE A 54 5.18 10.38 -11.11
C ILE A 54 6.17 9.60 -11.95
N SER A 55 7.45 9.95 -11.89
CA SER A 55 8.47 9.31 -12.71
C SER A 55 9.85 9.37 -12.07
N GLN A 56 10.72 8.45 -12.48
CA GLN A 56 12.16 8.57 -12.33
C GLN A 56 12.85 8.12 -13.61
N GLU A 57 13.74 8.96 -14.13
CA GLU A 57 14.59 8.67 -15.28
C GLU A 57 15.81 7.83 -14.88
N ASP A 58 16.54 7.32 -15.87
CA ASP A 58 17.71 6.46 -15.63
C ASP A 58 18.82 7.20 -14.86
N GLY A 59 19.53 6.45 -14.01
CA GLY A 59 20.64 6.95 -13.21
C GLY A 59 20.27 7.54 -11.84
N GLY A 60 19.02 7.44 -11.40
CA GLY A 60 18.60 7.74 -10.01
C GLY A 60 18.91 6.60 -9.03
N ASP A 61 18.71 6.86 -7.73
CA ASP A 61 18.85 5.87 -6.65
C ASP A 61 17.66 4.90 -6.63
N VAL A 62 17.90 3.67 -7.08
CA VAL A 62 16.93 2.56 -7.09
C VAL A 62 17.40 1.42 -6.22
N ARG A 63 16.55 0.96 -5.30
CA ARG A 63 16.90 -0.05 -4.31
C ARG A 63 15.95 -1.23 -4.39
N TRP A 64 16.52 -2.43 -4.48
CA TRP A 64 15.81 -3.69 -4.35
C TRP A 64 15.76 -4.10 -2.88
N LEU A 65 14.57 -4.19 -2.30
CA LEU A 65 14.38 -4.54 -0.89
C LEU A 65 14.40 -6.05 -0.73
N LEU A 66 15.22 -6.52 0.22
CA LEU A 66 15.39 -7.94 0.52
C LEU A 66 14.47 -8.39 1.66
N PRO A 67 14.09 -9.68 1.70
CA PRO A 67 13.31 -10.21 2.81
C PRO A 67 14.08 -10.16 4.13
N GLY A 68 13.42 -9.72 5.18
CA GLY A 68 14.01 -9.70 6.52
C GLY A 68 12.98 -9.35 7.60
N PRO A 69 13.35 -9.48 8.88
CA PRO A 69 12.47 -9.09 9.96
C PRO A 69 12.22 -7.57 9.94
N ARG A 70 11.02 -7.17 10.36
CA ARG A 70 10.63 -5.76 10.52
C ARG A 70 10.47 -5.43 12.00
N GLU A 71 11.14 -4.39 12.47
CA GLU A 71 10.90 -3.82 13.79
C GLU A 71 9.45 -3.32 13.94
N LEU A 72 8.84 -3.57 15.10
CA LEU A 72 7.43 -3.29 15.34
C LEU A 72 7.27 -2.00 16.15
N ASP A 73 6.62 -1.00 15.54
CA ASP A 73 6.26 0.25 16.20
C ASP A 73 5.29 -0.01 17.38
N PRO A 74 5.67 0.33 18.62
CA PRO A 74 4.81 0.11 19.79
C PRO A 74 3.49 0.92 19.74
N GLU A 75 3.43 2.04 19.01
CA GLU A 75 2.20 2.81 18.83
C GLU A 75 1.19 2.11 17.92
N ILE A 76 1.67 1.24 17.03
CA ILE A 76 0.84 0.48 16.09
C ILE A 76 0.51 -0.91 16.64
N PHE A 77 1.50 -1.58 17.22
CA PHE A 77 1.42 -2.99 17.59
C PHE A 77 1.20 -3.22 19.09
N GLY A 78 1.29 -2.18 19.91
CA GLY A 78 1.07 -2.27 21.35
C GLY A 78 2.16 -3.09 22.07
N THR A 79 1.75 -3.81 23.11
CA THR A 79 2.65 -4.63 23.94
C THR A 79 2.16 -6.08 24.01
N PRO A 80 2.97 -7.04 24.50
CA PRO A 80 2.50 -8.40 24.71
C PRO A 80 1.26 -8.51 25.63
N ASP A 81 1.13 -7.62 26.62
CA ASP A 81 -0.03 -7.58 27.53
C ASP A 81 -1.26 -6.91 26.89
N GLU A 82 -1.05 -5.96 25.97
CA GLU A 82 -2.10 -5.23 25.25
C GLU A 82 -1.77 -5.14 23.74
N PRO A 83 -1.89 -6.25 22.99
CA PRO A 83 -1.50 -6.28 21.58
C PRO A 83 -2.51 -5.53 20.71
N LEU A 84 -1.99 -4.79 19.73
CA LEU A 84 -2.75 -4.07 18.70
C LEU A 84 -2.24 -4.46 17.30
N GLY A 85 -2.92 -4.03 16.23
CA GLY A 85 -2.41 -4.16 14.86
C GLY A 85 -2.27 -5.61 14.36
N PHE A 86 -3.17 -6.51 14.79
CA PHE A 86 -3.16 -7.95 14.43
C PHE A 86 -4.26 -8.32 13.43
N GLU A 87 -4.92 -7.34 12.81
CA GLU A 87 -6.00 -7.57 11.86
C GLU A 87 -5.49 -8.34 10.63
N GLU A 88 -6.25 -9.33 10.20
CA GLU A 88 -5.91 -10.17 9.05
C GLU A 88 -5.73 -9.33 7.78
N GLY A 89 -4.61 -9.53 7.09
CA GLY A 89 -4.31 -8.92 5.79
C GLY A 89 -3.76 -7.48 5.83
N ILE A 90 -3.71 -6.84 7.01
CA ILE A 90 -3.03 -5.53 7.18
C ILE A 90 -2.09 -5.49 8.37
N GLY A 91 -2.27 -6.35 9.37
CA GLY A 91 -1.49 -6.40 10.59
C GLY A 91 -0.50 -7.55 10.63
N VAL A 92 0.19 -7.68 11.76
CA VAL A 92 1.09 -8.81 12.05
C VAL A 92 0.42 -9.71 13.08
N PRO A 93 0.18 -11.01 12.83
CA PRO A 93 -0.35 -11.93 13.84
C PRO A 93 0.51 -11.93 15.11
N VAL A 94 -0.07 -12.11 16.29
CA VAL A 94 0.68 -12.01 17.57
C VAL A 94 1.74 -13.11 17.67
N GLU A 95 1.45 -14.30 17.14
CA GLU A 95 2.37 -15.43 17.04
C GLU A 95 3.60 -15.14 16.17
N ASP A 96 3.51 -14.17 15.27
CA ASP A 96 4.58 -13.78 14.35
C ASP A 96 5.40 -12.60 14.89
N ARG A 97 5.28 -12.29 16.19
CA ARG A 97 6.00 -11.19 16.85
C ARG A 97 6.98 -11.73 17.88
N ASN A 98 8.24 -11.34 17.75
CA ASN A 98 9.23 -11.57 18.78
C ASN A 98 9.00 -10.63 19.96
N VAL A 99 9.39 -11.10 21.15
CA VAL A 99 9.28 -10.36 22.41
C VAL A 99 10.68 -10.21 23.00
N ASN A 100 10.94 -9.07 23.66
CA ASN A 100 12.20 -8.83 24.37
C ASN A 100 12.39 -9.80 25.57
N GLU A 101 13.61 -9.82 26.12
CA GLU A 101 13.99 -10.80 27.17
C GLU A 101 13.11 -10.74 28.44
N ASP A 102 12.57 -9.58 28.79
CA ASP A 102 11.74 -9.38 29.98
C ASP A 102 10.23 -9.54 29.73
N GLY A 103 9.81 -9.77 28.47
CA GLY A 103 8.42 -10.02 28.12
C GLY A 103 7.55 -8.77 27.98
N THR A 104 8.14 -7.57 28.00
CA THR A 104 7.38 -6.31 28.12
C THR A 104 7.11 -5.59 26.80
N ALA A 105 7.82 -5.92 25.72
CA ALA A 105 7.67 -5.26 24.43
C ALA A 105 7.82 -6.24 23.26
N PHE A 106 7.03 -6.02 22.21
CA PHE A 106 7.33 -6.60 20.90
C PHE A 106 8.59 -5.94 20.34
N THR A 107 9.39 -6.70 19.60
CA THR A 107 10.64 -6.20 19.01
C THR A 107 10.55 -6.14 17.50
N ASN A 108 10.42 -7.30 16.84
CA ASN A 108 10.34 -7.42 15.40
C ASN A 108 9.48 -8.63 15.00
N THR A 109 9.22 -8.76 13.71
CA THR A 109 8.58 -9.96 13.16
C THR A 109 9.47 -11.19 13.31
N SER A 110 8.88 -12.34 13.62
CA SER A 110 9.57 -13.64 13.66
C SER A 110 9.73 -14.26 12.26
N VAL A 111 8.98 -13.75 11.29
CA VAL A 111 9.05 -14.10 9.87
C VAL A 111 9.68 -12.96 9.05
N ASN A 112 10.28 -13.32 7.93
CA ASN A 112 10.78 -12.34 6.97
C ASN A 112 9.61 -11.67 6.24
N THR A 113 9.76 -10.37 5.98
CA THR A 113 8.75 -9.52 5.35
C THR A 113 9.38 -8.73 4.20
N ALA A 114 8.54 -8.08 3.40
CA ALA A 114 9.00 -7.12 2.39
C ALA A 114 9.44 -5.76 2.98
N PHE A 115 9.35 -5.57 4.29
CA PHE A 115 9.55 -4.28 4.96
C PHE A 115 10.82 -4.26 5.82
N SER A 116 11.82 -5.07 5.47
CA SER A 116 13.10 -5.08 6.17
C SER A 116 13.93 -3.81 5.88
N ASN A 117 15.08 -3.69 6.54
CA ASN A 117 16.07 -2.66 6.26
C ASN A 117 17.13 -3.11 5.25
N GLU A 118 17.12 -4.39 4.85
CA GLU A 118 18.09 -4.95 3.93
C GLU A 118 17.72 -4.59 2.50
N TYR A 119 18.70 -4.08 1.75
CA TYR A 119 18.53 -3.68 0.37
C TYR A 119 19.80 -3.89 -0.44
N GLU A 120 19.64 -3.93 -1.75
CA GLU A 120 20.72 -3.90 -2.72
C GLU A 120 20.45 -2.78 -3.73
N GLN A 121 21.52 -2.12 -4.18
CA GLN A 121 21.41 -1.08 -5.21
C GLN A 121 21.19 -1.74 -6.57
N VAL A 122 20.21 -1.24 -7.32
CA VAL A 122 19.91 -1.66 -8.69
C VAL A 122 19.76 -0.44 -9.61
N ASN A 123 19.51 -0.67 -10.89
CA ASN A 123 19.15 0.39 -11.83
C ASN A 123 17.69 0.24 -12.22
N GLY A 124 17.05 1.34 -12.59
CA GLY A 124 15.71 1.30 -13.13
C GLY A 124 15.14 2.67 -13.44
N THR A 125 14.00 2.63 -14.12
CA THR A 125 13.16 3.76 -14.44
C THR A 125 11.70 3.39 -14.21
N PHE A 126 10.87 4.40 -14.02
CA PHE A 126 9.43 4.20 -14.06
C PHE A 126 8.73 5.47 -14.48
N GLU A 127 7.53 5.29 -15.01
CA GLU A 127 6.54 6.35 -15.18
C GLU A 127 5.19 5.79 -14.76
N THR A 128 4.43 6.57 -13.99
CA THR A 128 3.05 6.27 -13.65
C THR A 128 2.20 7.54 -13.72
N ARG A 129 1.08 7.45 -14.44
CA ARG A 129 0.05 8.47 -14.49
C ARG A 129 -1.15 7.97 -13.72
N MET A 130 -1.62 8.75 -12.76
CA MET A 130 -2.74 8.40 -11.89
C MET A 130 -3.85 9.45 -12.02
N VAL A 131 -5.10 8.99 -12.12
CA VAL A 131 -6.30 9.83 -12.12
C VAL A 131 -7.26 9.29 -11.06
N ASP A 132 -7.55 10.12 -10.06
CA ASP A 132 -8.42 9.81 -8.93
C ASP A 132 -9.72 10.64 -9.02
N ILE A 133 -10.84 9.94 -9.17
CA ILE A 133 -12.20 10.48 -9.25
C ILE A 133 -13.08 9.88 -8.13
N THR A 134 -12.84 8.63 -7.75
CA THR A 134 -13.73 7.79 -6.96
C THR A 134 -13.19 7.63 -5.54
N LYS A 135 -13.59 8.51 -4.64
CA LYS A 135 -12.99 8.60 -3.28
C LYS A 135 -13.31 7.44 -2.32
N VAL A 136 -14.00 6.40 -2.77
CA VAL A 136 -14.39 5.23 -1.98
C VAL A 136 -14.39 3.99 -2.86
N ASP A 137 -14.29 2.82 -2.26
CA ASP A 137 -14.44 1.54 -2.95
C ASP A 137 -15.77 1.46 -3.73
N ASP A 138 -15.67 1.46 -5.06
CA ASP A 138 -16.80 1.23 -5.96
C ASP A 138 -16.31 0.34 -7.12
N PRO A 139 -16.91 -0.85 -7.35
CA PRO A 139 -16.59 -1.69 -8.51
C PRO A 139 -16.74 -1.00 -9.87
N ASN A 140 -17.44 0.15 -9.92
CA ASN A 140 -17.61 0.98 -11.10
C ASN A 140 -16.78 2.27 -11.03
N SER A 141 -15.68 2.27 -10.28
CA SER A 141 -14.73 3.37 -10.20
C SER A 141 -14.40 3.92 -11.58
N ASN A 142 -14.33 5.25 -11.66
CA ASN A 142 -13.87 5.96 -12.85
C ASN A 142 -12.38 6.27 -12.80
N ASP A 143 -11.68 5.80 -11.78
CA ASP A 143 -10.24 6.00 -11.65
C ASP A 143 -9.53 5.32 -12.80
N THR A 144 -8.36 5.87 -13.14
CA THR A 144 -7.50 5.27 -14.16
C THR A 144 -6.06 5.42 -13.75
N ALA A 145 -5.24 4.44 -14.12
CA ALA A 145 -3.81 4.57 -14.04
C ALA A 145 -3.13 3.88 -15.22
N GLU A 146 -1.99 4.42 -15.62
CA GLU A 146 -1.06 3.82 -16.57
C GLU A 146 0.30 3.76 -15.87
N ALA A 147 0.97 2.62 -15.88
CA ALA A 147 2.31 2.52 -15.32
C ALA A 147 3.15 1.51 -16.10
N GLU A 148 4.41 1.89 -16.36
CA GLU A 148 5.45 1.01 -16.87
C GLU A 148 6.72 1.23 -16.07
N LEU A 149 7.33 0.13 -15.65
CA LEU A 149 8.51 0.13 -14.79
C LEU A 149 9.54 -0.82 -15.36
N ILE A 150 10.79 -0.40 -15.38
CA ILE A 150 11.92 -1.20 -15.85
C ILE A 150 13.00 -1.15 -14.79
N PHE A 151 13.48 -2.29 -14.31
CA PHE A 151 14.55 -2.33 -13.31
C PHE A 151 15.35 -3.62 -13.41
N THR A 152 16.52 -3.67 -12.77
CA THR A 152 17.33 -4.90 -12.68
C THR A 152 17.23 -5.56 -11.31
N ASP A 153 17.69 -6.80 -11.20
CA ASP A 153 17.96 -7.43 -9.91
C ASP A 153 19.34 -7.03 -9.39
N PRO A 154 19.69 -7.41 -8.14
CA PRO A 154 21.00 -7.15 -7.57
C PRO A 154 22.18 -7.80 -8.32
N THR A 155 21.95 -8.82 -9.15
CA THR A 155 23.02 -9.44 -9.95
C THR A 155 23.24 -8.70 -11.27
N GLY A 156 22.24 -7.95 -11.73
CA GLY A 156 22.21 -7.32 -13.05
C GLY A 156 22.03 -8.33 -14.18
N GLU A 157 21.70 -9.59 -13.88
CA GLU A 157 21.52 -10.63 -14.89
C GLU A 157 20.12 -10.58 -15.52
N ASN A 158 19.13 -10.12 -14.76
CA ASN A 158 17.76 -9.97 -15.23
C ASN A 158 17.35 -8.51 -15.31
N GLU A 159 16.71 -8.17 -16.42
CA GLU A 159 15.89 -6.96 -16.55
C GLU A 159 14.43 -7.33 -16.38
N TYR A 160 13.76 -6.60 -15.51
CA TYR A 160 12.34 -6.73 -15.20
C TYR A 160 11.60 -5.61 -15.89
N ARG A 161 10.45 -5.93 -16.48
CA ARG A 161 9.50 -4.93 -16.96
C ARG A 161 8.12 -5.24 -16.42
N VAL A 162 7.55 -4.31 -15.67
CA VAL A 162 6.21 -4.41 -15.11
C VAL A 162 5.30 -3.43 -15.85
N VAL A 163 4.18 -3.94 -16.37
CA VAL A 163 3.19 -3.11 -17.08
C VAL A 163 1.86 -3.24 -16.37
N LEU A 164 1.30 -2.12 -15.92
CA LEU A 164 -0.04 -2.07 -15.35
C LEU A 164 -1.08 -2.29 -16.45
N THR A 165 -2.05 -3.18 -16.20
CA THR A 165 -3.08 -3.55 -17.19
C THR A 165 -4.48 -3.15 -16.79
N ASP A 166 -4.77 -3.11 -15.49
CA ASP A 166 -6.05 -2.67 -14.93
C ASP A 166 -5.88 -2.23 -13.48
N ILE A 167 -6.85 -1.49 -12.95
CA ILE A 167 -6.91 -1.11 -11.54
C ILE A 167 -7.79 -2.08 -10.75
N ILE A 168 -7.53 -2.22 -9.45
CA ILE A 168 -8.37 -2.97 -8.53
C ILE A 168 -9.16 -1.94 -7.72
N PRO A 169 -10.46 -1.74 -7.97
CA PRO A 169 -11.17 -0.61 -7.38
C PRO A 169 -11.70 -0.87 -5.96
N VAL A 170 -11.70 -2.12 -5.51
CA VAL A 170 -12.20 -2.54 -4.20
C VAL A 170 -11.20 -3.48 -3.57
N GLY A 171 -10.75 -3.14 -2.37
CA GLY A 171 -9.80 -3.96 -1.65
C GLY A 171 -10.47 -5.11 -0.89
N PRO A 172 -9.78 -6.25 -0.70
CA PRO A 172 -10.36 -7.41 -0.04
C PRO A 172 -10.42 -7.27 1.50
N THR A 173 -9.45 -6.56 2.09
CA THR A 173 -9.23 -6.48 3.55
C THR A 173 -9.27 -5.05 4.07
N HIS A 174 -8.93 -4.07 3.24
CA HIS A 174 -9.03 -2.64 3.51
C HIS A 174 -9.50 -1.90 2.25
N PRO A 175 -10.00 -0.65 2.37
CA PRO A 175 -10.37 0.14 1.20
C PRO A 175 -9.19 0.38 0.27
N PHE A 176 -9.44 0.32 -1.04
CA PHE A 176 -8.51 0.73 -2.10
C PHE A 176 -8.90 2.10 -2.70
N MET A 177 -9.99 2.71 -2.20
CA MET A 177 -10.46 4.05 -2.57
C MET A 177 -10.68 4.19 -4.08
N GLY A 178 -11.41 3.26 -4.68
CA GLY A 178 -11.66 3.27 -6.13
C GLY A 178 -10.47 2.76 -6.97
N GLY A 179 -9.34 2.44 -6.33
CA GLY A 179 -8.15 1.83 -6.92
C GLY A 179 -6.98 2.80 -7.08
N VAL A 180 -7.25 4.11 -7.02
CA VAL A 180 -6.25 5.18 -7.03
C VAL A 180 -6.60 6.18 -5.94
N MET A 181 -5.62 6.56 -5.12
CA MET A 181 -5.75 7.62 -4.13
C MET A 181 -4.68 8.68 -4.37
N ILE A 182 -5.07 9.94 -4.39
CA ILE A 182 -4.17 11.10 -4.49
C ILE A 182 -4.40 12.01 -3.27
N ASP A 183 -3.32 12.55 -2.70
CA ASP A 183 -3.37 13.47 -1.55
C ASP A 183 -4.09 12.85 -0.32
N SER A 184 -3.51 11.78 0.22
CA SER A 184 -4.14 11.00 1.29
C SER A 184 -3.10 10.35 2.22
N TYR A 185 -3.57 9.76 3.33
CA TYR A 185 -2.74 8.94 4.21
C TYR A 185 -2.98 7.45 3.99
N LEU A 186 -1.92 6.65 4.14
CA LEU A 186 -1.96 5.19 4.14
C LEU A 186 -1.09 4.62 5.26
N HIS A 187 -1.13 3.29 5.40
CA HIS A 187 -0.38 2.47 6.35
C HIS A 187 -0.65 2.79 7.82
N GLY A 188 0.19 2.28 8.72
CA GLY A 188 0.16 2.51 10.16
C GLY A 188 -1.25 2.56 10.76
N LYS A 189 -1.68 3.73 11.22
CA LYS A 189 -2.95 4.00 11.90
C LYS A 189 -4.12 4.23 10.94
N SER A 190 -3.86 4.51 9.66
CA SER A 190 -4.91 4.79 8.66
C SER A 190 -5.83 3.60 8.40
N SER A 191 -5.33 2.38 8.67
CA SER A 191 -5.99 1.11 8.33
C SER A 191 -6.17 0.88 6.82
N ILE A 192 -5.42 1.59 5.99
CA ILE A 192 -5.32 1.38 4.53
C ILE A 192 -3.92 0.85 4.25
N GLY A 193 -3.79 -0.35 3.66
CA GLY A 193 -2.49 -0.98 3.43
C GLY A 193 -1.89 -1.59 4.70
N ASP A 194 -0.62 -2.00 4.60
CA ASP A 194 0.08 -2.74 5.67
C ASP A 194 0.46 -1.83 6.85
N ARG A 195 0.26 -2.31 8.08
CA ARG A 195 0.58 -1.62 9.33
C ARG A 195 2.07 -1.64 9.69
N MET A 196 2.88 -2.46 9.01
CA MET A 196 4.33 -2.53 9.21
C MET A 196 5.07 -1.30 8.66
N VAL A 197 4.41 -0.53 7.79
CA VAL A 197 4.87 0.75 7.28
C VAL A 197 4.24 1.86 8.14
N PRO A 198 4.97 2.94 8.47
CA PRO A 198 4.41 4.02 9.28
C PRO A 198 3.27 4.74 8.56
N THR A 199 2.42 5.43 9.32
CA THR A 199 1.30 6.25 8.81
C THR A 199 1.85 7.38 7.93
N ALA A 200 1.85 7.15 6.63
CA ALA A 200 2.52 7.99 5.66
C ALA A 200 1.53 8.87 4.90
N TYR A 201 1.94 10.11 4.61
CA TYR A 201 1.34 10.88 3.54
C TYR A 201 1.74 10.31 2.17
N ALA A 202 0.76 9.98 1.35
CA ALA A 202 0.92 9.67 -0.07
C ALA A 202 0.49 10.84 -0.93
N TYR A 203 1.40 11.24 -1.81
CA TYR A 203 1.07 12.05 -2.96
C TYR A 203 0.18 11.28 -3.93
N GLY A 204 0.47 9.99 -4.11
CA GLY A 204 -0.36 9.08 -4.89
C GLY A 204 -0.09 7.62 -4.56
N ALA A 205 -1.14 6.81 -4.54
CA ALA A 205 -1.02 5.37 -4.47
C ALA A 205 -2.07 4.70 -5.36
N LEU A 206 -1.75 3.52 -5.86
CA LEU A 206 -2.68 2.69 -6.62
C LEU A 206 -2.56 1.22 -6.25
N TRP A 207 -3.66 0.50 -6.46
CA TRP A 207 -3.68 -0.96 -6.51
C TRP A 207 -4.22 -1.39 -7.87
N GLY A 208 -3.52 -2.31 -8.51
CA GLY A 208 -3.91 -2.81 -9.81
C GLY A 208 -3.41 -4.21 -10.10
N VAL A 209 -3.63 -4.63 -11.34
CA VAL A 209 -3.08 -5.87 -11.88
C VAL A 209 -2.15 -5.56 -13.04
N GLY A 210 -1.03 -6.26 -13.11
CA GLY A 210 -0.02 -6.07 -14.13
C GLY A 210 0.50 -7.37 -14.73
N GLU A 211 1.27 -7.18 -15.79
CA GLU A 211 2.10 -8.19 -16.42
C GLU A 211 3.55 -7.99 -15.94
N LEU A 212 4.22 -9.10 -15.62
CA LEU A 212 5.63 -9.14 -15.29
C LEU A 212 6.39 -9.83 -16.42
N TYR A 213 7.37 -9.13 -16.95
CA TYR A 213 8.32 -9.63 -17.93
C TYR A 213 9.71 -9.74 -17.30
N ILE A 214 10.44 -10.80 -17.65
CA ILE A 214 11.86 -10.97 -17.32
C ILE A 214 12.60 -11.18 -18.63
N ASN A 215 13.57 -10.32 -18.93
CA ASN A 215 14.34 -10.36 -20.17
C ASN A 215 13.44 -10.45 -21.42
N ASP A 216 12.44 -9.58 -21.49
CA ASP A 216 11.38 -9.52 -22.51
C ASP A 216 10.42 -10.72 -22.62
N GLU A 217 10.55 -11.73 -21.75
CA GLU A 217 9.62 -12.86 -21.69
C GLU A 217 8.53 -12.61 -20.64
N LEU A 218 7.26 -12.73 -21.03
CA LEU A 218 6.13 -12.66 -20.08
C LEU A 218 6.16 -13.89 -19.17
N VAL A 219 6.40 -13.68 -17.87
CA VAL A 219 6.51 -14.76 -16.88
C VAL A 219 5.31 -14.84 -15.93
N SER A 220 4.57 -13.75 -15.73
CA SER A 220 3.36 -13.71 -14.90
C SER A 220 2.38 -12.66 -15.44
N ASP A 221 1.10 -12.96 -15.40
CA ASP A 221 0.01 -12.01 -15.66
C ASP A 221 -0.93 -11.92 -14.45
N ASN A 222 -1.85 -10.95 -14.46
CA ASN A 222 -2.82 -10.69 -13.38
C ASN A 222 -2.17 -10.55 -11.98
N ARG A 223 -0.90 -10.15 -11.95
CA ARG A 223 -0.12 -9.98 -10.72
C ARG A 223 -0.59 -8.72 -10.02
N VAL A 224 -0.85 -8.78 -8.72
CA VAL A 224 -1.15 -7.54 -7.99
C VAL A 224 0.08 -6.63 -8.05
N VAL A 225 -0.16 -5.37 -8.37
CA VAL A 225 0.84 -4.30 -8.40
C VAL A 225 0.34 -3.20 -7.48
N HIS A 226 1.19 -2.79 -6.54
CA HIS A 226 0.95 -1.66 -5.67
C HIS A 226 2.07 -0.64 -5.89
N ILE A 227 1.71 0.59 -6.24
CA ILE A 227 2.65 1.69 -6.45
C ILE A 227 2.25 2.81 -5.52
N MET A 228 3.21 3.36 -4.78
CA MET A 228 2.98 4.43 -3.81
C MET A 228 4.11 5.46 -3.90
N ALA A 229 3.79 6.70 -4.22
CA ALA A 229 4.66 7.83 -4.00
C ALA A 229 4.30 8.49 -2.65
N THR A 230 5.20 8.36 -1.68
CA THR A 230 4.99 8.80 -0.30
C THR A 230 6.01 9.83 0.11
N GLU A 231 5.74 10.54 1.21
CA GLU A 231 6.80 11.21 1.98
C GLU A 231 7.92 10.23 2.37
N GLN A 232 9.05 10.76 2.84
CA GLN A 232 10.19 9.93 3.22
C GLN A 232 9.87 8.99 4.40
N LEU A 233 9.98 7.69 4.18
CA LEU A 233 9.69 6.67 5.20
C LEU A 233 10.93 6.01 5.83
N ARG A 234 12.13 6.31 5.33
CA ARG A 234 13.38 5.66 5.75
C ARG A 234 14.47 6.65 6.13
N THR A 235 15.39 6.25 7.01
CA THR A 235 16.60 7.02 7.28
C THR A 235 17.45 7.18 6.00
N THR A 236 18.17 8.30 5.87
CA THR A 236 19.09 8.57 4.74
C THR A 236 20.51 8.05 4.98
N ASP A 237 20.78 7.47 6.14
CA ASP A 237 22.07 6.86 6.46
C ASP A 237 22.19 5.45 5.89
N GLU A 238 23.36 4.84 6.06
CA GLU A 238 23.68 3.50 5.55
C GLU A 238 22.81 2.39 6.16
N GLU A 239 22.15 2.65 7.30
CA GLU A 239 21.26 1.67 7.95
C GLU A 239 19.90 1.54 7.24
N PHE A 240 19.51 2.57 6.47
CA PHE A 240 18.30 2.61 5.65
C PHE A 240 17.02 2.10 6.34
N ARG A 241 16.91 2.46 7.62
CA ARG A 241 15.91 1.90 8.52
C ARG A 241 14.55 2.46 8.19
N LEU A 242 13.54 1.58 8.11
CA LEU A 242 12.14 2.00 8.03
C LEU A 242 11.71 2.64 9.36
N LEU A 243 11.29 3.89 9.29
CA LEU A 243 10.94 4.73 10.43
C LEU A 243 9.66 4.24 11.12
N PHE A 244 9.47 4.67 12.36
CA PHE A 244 8.20 4.59 13.08
C PHE A 244 7.36 5.86 12.87
N ASP A 245 6.09 5.81 13.26
CA ASP A 245 5.14 6.92 13.10
C ASP A 245 5.65 8.22 13.72
N ASP A 246 6.29 8.14 14.90
CA ASP A 246 6.79 9.30 15.65
C ASP A 246 8.16 9.81 15.18
N GLU A 247 8.77 9.13 14.20
CA GLU A 247 10.07 9.46 13.63
C GLU A 247 9.98 10.07 12.22
N LEU A 248 8.79 10.05 11.59
CA LEU A 248 8.62 10.57 10.24
C LEU A 248 8.97 12.07 10.16
N PRO A 249 9.76 12.48 9.16
CA PRO A 249 10.15 13.88 9.01
C PRO A 249 9.02 14.74 8.41
N HIS A 250 8.05 14.10 7.75
CA HIS A 250 6.96 14.72 7.02
C HIS A 250 7.38 15.64 5.86
N GLU A 251 8.43 15.22 5.17
CA GLU A 251 9.03 15.92 4.03
C GLU A 251 9.52 14.92 2.97
N GLY A 252 9.85 15.42 1.78
CA GLY A 252 10.42 14.63 0.71
C GLY A 252 9.41 13.76 -0.05
N ILE A 253 9.93 13.00 -1.02
CA ILE A 253 9.15 12.06 -1.83
C ILE A 253 10.02 10.89 -2.25
N HIS A 254 9.47 9.67 -2.20
CA HIS A 254 10.03 8.51 -2.88
C HIS A 254 8.92 7.56 -3.32
N THR A 255 9.22 6.68 -4.27
CA THR A 255 8.23 5.75 -4.82
C THR A 255 8.57 4.30 -4.50
N HIS A 256 7.62 3.63 -3.86
CA HIS A 256 7.63 2.20 -3.62
C HIS A 256 6.80 1.48 -4.68
N ILE A 257 7.35 0.38 -5.20
CA ILE A 257 6.64 -0.55 -6.06
C ILE A 257 6.71 -1.93 -5.43
N VAL A 258 5.54 -2.51 -5.21
CA VAL A 258 5.39 -3.83 -4.58
C VAL A 258 4.59 -4.74 -5.49
N LEU A 259 5.20 -5.87 -5.85
CA LEU A 259 4.50 -7.03 -6.38
C LEU A 259 4.47 -8.06 -5.25
N PRO A 260 3.37 -8.15 -4.48
CA PRO A 260 3.24 -9.17 -3.45
C PRO A 260 3.12 -10.56 -4.09
N ASP A 261 3.18 -11.58 -3.24
CA ASP A 261 2.94 -12.99 -3.56
C ASP A 261 1.46 -13.27 -3.86
N LEU A 262 0.84 -12.47 -4.73
CA LEU A 262 -0.59 -12.48 -5.00
C LEU A 262 -0.92 -12.30 -6.48
N VAL A 263 -1.77 -13.17 -7.02
CA VAL A 263 -2.40 -13.01 -8.33
C VAL A 263 -3.90 -12.85 -8.18
N VAL A 264 -4.53 -12.11 -9.09
CA VAL A 264 -5.98 -12.00 -9.18
C VAL A 264 -6.52 -13.09 -10.10
N THR A 265 -7.41 -13.92 -9.56
CA THR A 265 -8.12 -14.96 -10.32
C THR A 265 -9.61 -14.64 -10.40
N PRO A 266 -10.38 -15.33 -11.28
CA PRO A 266 -11.84 -15.19 -11.31
C PRO A 266 -12.54 -15.51 -9.99
N ASP A 267 -11.92 -16.34 -9.14
CA ASP A 267 -12.46 -16.75 -7.84
C ASP A 267 -11.99 -15.85 -6.69
N GLY A 268 -11.16 -14.84 -6.99
CA GLY A 268 -10.58 -13.90 -6.03
C GLY A 268 -9.05 -13.89 -6.03
N PRO A 269 -8.43 -13.11 -5.14
CA PRO A 269 -6.99 -13.10 -4.97
C PRO A 269 -6.49 -14.46 -4.46
N MET A 270 -5.39 -14.94 -5.02
CA MET A 270 -4.75 -16.22 -4.68
C MET A 270 -3.28 -16.00 -4.40
N GLN A 271 -2.80 -16.56 -3.28
CA GLN A 271 -1.39 -16.50 -2.92
C GLN A 271 -0.56 -17.32 -3.91
N GLU A 272 0.41 -16.67 -4.55
CA GLU A 272 1.30 -17.24 -5.54
C GLU A 272 2.62 -16.44 -5.51
N PRO A 273 3.77 -17.05 -5.19
CA PRO A 273 5.05 -16.34 -5.20
C PRO A 273 5.31 -15.65 -6.54
N VAL A 274 5.95 -14.48 -6.50
CA VAL A 274 6.45 -13.83 -7.71
C VAL A 274 7.61 -14.65 -8.28
N PRO A 275 7.58 -15.03 -9.57
CA PRO A 275 8.69 -15.75 -10.21
C PRO A 275 9.83 -14.77 -10.48
N THR A 276 10.54 -14.32 -9.45
CA THR A 276 11.57 -13.29 -9.55
C THR A 276 12.81 -13.79 -10.29
N GLY A 277 13.12 -15.09 -10.24
CA GLY A 277 14.40 -15.64 -10.71
C GLY A 277 15.62 -15.21 -9.87
N TYR A 278 15.42 -14.35 -8.86
CA TYR A 278 16.48 -13.88 -7.97
C TYR A 278 16.60 -14.79 -6.74
N MET A 279 17.78 -15.41 -6.61
CA MET A 279 18.06 -16.38 -5.55
C MET A 279 18.68 -15.70 -4.33
N LEU A 280 18.06 -15.92 -3.18
CA LEU A 280 18.57 -15.50 -1.88
C LEU A 280 19.78 -16.36 -1.45
N PRO A 281 20.59 -15.90 -0.48
CA PRO A 281 21.77 -16.63 -0.02
C PRO A 281 21.47 -18.04 0.54
N ASP A 282 20.25 -18.29 1.00
CA ASP A 282 19.81 -19.59 1.51
C ASP A 282 19.38 -20.56 0.39
N GLY A 283 19.41 -20.12 -0.87
CA GLY A 283 19.05 -20.91 -2.04
C GLY A 283 17.54 -20.95 -2.33
N THR A 284 16.74 -20.12 -1.66
CA THR A 284 15.33 -19.89 -2.02
C THR A 284 15.19 -18.71 -2.98
N GLU A 285 14.16 -18.73 -3.81
CA GLU A 285 13.82 -17.62 -4.70
C GLU A 285 13.04 -16.55 -3.92
N GLN A 286 13.34 -15.27 -4.12
CA GLN A 286 12.62 -14.21 -3.44
C GLN A 286 11.14 -14.21 -3.89
N PRO A 287 10.16 -14.30 -2.97
CA PRO A 287 8.77 -14.57 -3.34
C PRO A 287 7.95 -13.33 -3.68
N PHE A 288 8.54 -12.13 -3.63
CA PHE A 288 7.92 -10.85 -3.93
C PHE A 288 8.96 -9.93 -4.60
N MET A 289 8.50 -8.85 -5.23
CA MET A 289 9.38 -7.72 -5.58
C MET A 289 8.97 -6.50 -4.78
N HIS A 290 9.94 -5.82 -4.19
CA HIS A 290 9.75 -4.53 -3.56
C HIS A 290 10.93 -3.66 -3.98
N VAL A 291 10.65 -2.62 -4.77
CA VAL A 291 11.66 -1.72 -5.31
C VAL A 291 11.32 -0.30 -4.88
N LEU A 292 12.32 0.44 -4.41
CA LEU A 292 12.20 1.83 -3.99
C LEU A 292 12.98 2.74 -4.93
N PHE A 293 12.40 3.88 -5.28
CA PHE A 293 12.98 4.93 -6.13
C PHE A 293 13.02 6.24 -5.34
N GLU A 294 14.20 6.67 -4.88
CA GLU A 294 14.36 7.87 -4.02
C GLU A 294 14.24 9.18 -4.81
N ASP A 295 14.80 9.24 -6.02
CA ASP A 295 14.87 10.46 -6.83
C ASP A 295 13.59 10.68 -7.67
N THR A 296 12.44 10.52 -7.03
CA THR A 296 11.13 10.63 -7.67
C THR A 296 10.79 12.07 -8.04
N GLU A 297 10.37 12.29 -9.28
CA GLU A 297 9.73 13.53 -9.73
C GLU A 297 8.20 13.38 -9.73
N ILE A 298 7.49 14.46 -9.37
CA ILE A 298 6.03 14.53 -9.42
C ILE A 298 5.55 15.80 -10.14
N GLN A 299 4.48 15.65 -10.90
CA GLN A 299 3.71 16.75 -11.50
C GLN A 299 2.24 16.63 -11.07
N GLY A 300 1.58 17.76 -10.85
CA GLY A 300 0.17 17.82 -10.44
C GLY A 300 -0.06 18.05 -8.94
N LEU A 301 0.97 17.86 -8.12
CA LEU A 301 0.99 18.20 -6.68
C LEU A 301 2.34 18.80 -6.27
N ASP A 302 2.33 19.59 -5.20
CA ASP A 302 3.54 20.11 -4.57
C ASP A 302 4.10 19.09 -3.57
N VAL A 303 5.43 18.96 -3.54
CA VAL A 303 6.14 18.12 -2.57
C VAL A 303 6.28 18.86 -1.24
N LEU A 304 6.10 18.16 -0.13
CA LEU A 304 6.35 18.66 1.21
C LEU A 304 7.85 18.96 1.38
N GLU A 305 8.17 20.21 1.73
CA GLU A 305 9.54 20.73 1.97
C GLU A 305 9.97 20.62 3.43
#